data_AF-A0A223Q4S8-F1
#
_entry.id   AF-A0A223Q4S8-F1
#
_cell.length_a   1.000
_cell.length_b   1.000
_cell.length_c   1.000
_cell.angle_alpha   90.00
_cell.angle_beta   90.00
_cell.angle_gamma   90.00
#
_symmetry.space_group_name_H-M   'P 1'
#
loop_
_entity.id
_entity.type
_entity.pdbx_description
1 polymer ?
#
loop_
_entity_poly.entity_id
_entity_poly.type
_entity_poly.pdbx_seq_one_letter_code
_entity_poly.pdbx_strand_id
1 'polypeptide(L)'
;MPNWGQIMFQDAASPVMLHLISFHDHTLLVLTLVLTVVAYALSALMLNNHLNRHIMEAQTIETVWTILPAMVLLVLALPSLRILYITDEISQPSLTVKTVGHQWYWSYEYTDFMNVEMDSYMLPTSELTPGDYRLLEVDNRVVVPMQLEIRMLITAADVIHSWTIPALGVKVDAIPGRLNQIGFTTSQAGVFYGQCSEICGANHSFMPIAVESINTKSFMNWILSFK
;
A
#
# COMPACT_ATOMS: atom_id res chain seq x y z
N MET A 1 -9.18 -1.99 -7.34
CA MET A 1 -9.03 -3.46 -7.24
C MET A 1 -8.10 -3.93 -8.36
N PRO A 2 -7.46 -5.12 -8.26
CA PRO A 2 -6.61 -5.62 -9.32
C PRO A 2 -7.44 -6.05 -10.55
N ASN A 3 -6.94 -5.72 -11.74
CA ASN A 3 -7.53 -6.11 -13.02
C ASN A 3 -6.72 -7.22 -13.69
N TRP A 4 -7.38 -8.05 -14.50
CA TRP A 4 -6.68 -9.11 -15.24
C TRP A 4 -5.70 -8.51 -16.26
N GLY A 5 -4.48 -9.03 -16.31
CA GLY A 5 -3.41 -8.52 -17.19
C GLY A 5 -2.83 -7.17 -16.76
N GLN A 6 -3.11 -6.70 -15.55
CA GLN A 6 -2.59 -5.44 -15.04
C GLN A 6 -1.07 -5.52 -14.81
N ILE A 7 -0.34 -4.53 -15.34
CA ILE A 7 1.12 -4.40 -15.21
C ILE A 7 1.49 -3.32 -14.18
N MET A 8 0.72 -2.23 -14.12
CA MET A 8 0.95 -1.08 -13.26
C MET A 8 0.23 -1.22 -11.91
N PHE A 9 0.48 -0.28 -10.99
CA PHE A 9 -0.31 -0.19 -9.75
C PHE A 9 -1.81 -0.05 -10.00
N GLN A 10 -2.61 -0.36 -8.98
CA GLN A 10 -4.03 -0.01 -8.96
C GLN A 10 -4.20 1.50 -8.99
N ASP A 11 -5.31 1.95 -9.54
CA ASP A 11 -5.66 3.38 -9.56
C ASP A 11 -5.67 3.94 -8.13
N ALA A 12 -5.02 5.08 -7.96
CA ALA A 12 -4.92 5.75 -6.66
C ALA A 12 -6.28 6.27 -6.20
N ALA A 13 -6.65 5.92 -4.97
CA ALA A 13 -7.84 6.39 -4.29
C ALA A 13 -7.54 7.33 -3.12
N SER A 14 -6.26 7.63 -2.86
CA SER A 14 -5.79 8.59 -1.86
C SER A 14 -4.74 9.54 -2.48
N PRO A 15 -4.56 10.76 -1.94
CA PRO A 15 -3.49 11.67 -2.38
C PRO A 15 -2.10 11.06 -2.16
N VAL A 16 -1.91 10.30 -1.09
CA VAL A 16 -0.66 9.59 -0.78
C VAL A 16 -0.34 8.58 -1.88
N MET A 17 -1.30 7.74 -2.28
CA MET A 17 -1.06 6.75 -3.33
C MET A 17 -0.73 7.40 -4.67
N LEU A 18 -1.33 8.54 -4.98
CA LEU A 18 -0.98 9.31 -6.19
C LEU A 18 0.49 9.76 -6.15
N HIS A 19 0.98 10.26 -5.02
CA HIS A 19 2.39 10.62 -4.86
C HIS A 19 3.31 9.40 -4.94
N LEU A 20 2.91 8.26 -4.38
CA LEU A 20 3.67 7.01 -4.48
C LEU A 20 3.79 6.52 -5.93
N ILE A 21 2.71 6.56 -6.72
CA ILE A 21 2.75 6.21 -8.14
C ILE A 21 3.69 7.16 -8.90
N SER A 22 3.59 8.47 -8.67
CA SER A 22 4.47 9.44 -9.31
C SER A 22 5.95 9.23 -8.96
N PHE A 23 6.25 8.91 -7.71
CA PHE A 23 7.62 8.61 -7.26
C PHE A 23 8.14 7.29 -7.83
N HIS A 24 7.27 6.28 -7.92
CA HIS A 24 7.60 5.03 -8.60
C HIS A 24 7.96 5.29 -10.07
N ASP A 25 7.17 6.07 -10.81
CA ASP A 25 7.43 6.34 -12.22
C ASP A 25 8.75 7.11 -12.41
N HIS A 26 9.04 8.07 -11.52
CA HIS A 26 10.33 8.75 -11.50
C HIS A 26 11.49 7.77 -11.26
N THR A 27 11.34 6.86 -10.30
CA THR A 27 12.35 5.85 -9.97
C THR A 27 12.55 4.87 -11.13
N LEU A 28 11.46 4.41 -11.76
CA LEU A 28 11.49 3.50 -12.89
C LEU A 28 12.19 4.13 -14.10
N LEU A 29 11.98 5.43 -14.37
CA LEU A 29 12.69 6.16 -15.41
C LEU A 29 14.20 6.15 -15.17
N VAL A 30 14.64 6.41 -13.93
CA VAL A 30 16.07 6.40 -13.57
C VAL A 30 16.65 4.98 -13.68
N LEU A 31 15.94 3.96 -13.19
CA LEU A 31 16.40 2.56 -13.26
C LEU A 31 16.50 2.06 -14.70
N THR A 32 15.54 2.39 -15.56
CA THR A 32 15.59 2.02 -16.98
C THR A 32 16.75 2.72 -17.71
N LEU A 33 17.05 3.99 -17.39
CA LEU A 33 18.24 4.67 -17.89
C LEU A 33 19.54 3.96 -17.48
N VAL A 34 19.70 3.62 -16.19
CA VAL A 34 20.90 2.92 -15.72
C VAL A 34 21.02 1.55 -16.37
N LEU A 35 19.92 0.78 -16.43
CA LEU A 35 19.91 -0.56 -17.02
C LEU A 35 20.26 -0.53 -18.52
N THR A 36 19.75 0.45 -19.27
CA THR A 36 20.07 0.60 -20.69
C THR A 36 21.54 0.95 -20.92
N VAL A 37 22.13 1.83 -20.10
CA VAL A 37 23.57 2.16 -20.17
C VAL A 37 24.44 0.94 -19.86
N VAL A 38 24.11 0.18 -18.81
CA VAL A 38 24.85 -1.03 -18.44
C VAL A 38 24.71 -2.11 -19.51
N ALA A 39 23.50 -2.35 -20.01
CA ALA A 39 23.26 -3.32 -21.09
C ALA A 39 24.00 -2.93 -22.37
N TYR A 40 24.00 -1.65 -22.73
CA TYR A 40 24.78 -1.13 -23.85
C TYR A 40 26.28 -1.34 -23.64
N ALA A 41 26.84 -0.99 -22.48
CA ALA A 41 28.25 -1.18 -22.19
C ALA A 41 28.67 -2.67 -22.26
N LEU A 42 27.86 -3.57 -21.69
CA LEU A 42 28.10 -5.01 -21.75
C LEU A 42 28.04 -5.55 -23.19
N SER A 43 27.01 -5.19 -23.95
CA SER A 43 26.91 -5.60 -25.36
C SER A 43 28.07 -5.06 -26.21
N ALA A 44 28.47 -3.81 -26.01
CA ALA A 44 29.62 -3.22 -26.70
C ALA A 44 30.93 -3.97 -26.38
N LEU A 45 31.16 -4.32 -25.11
CA LEU A 45 32.34 -5.09 -24.70
C LEU A 45 32.34 -6.51 -25.28
N MET A 46 31.18 -7.18 -25.31
CA MET A 46 31.05 -8.54 -25.86
C MET A 46 31.21 -8.59 -27.38
N LEU A 47 30.84 -7.52 -28.09
CA LEU A 47 30.97 -7.40 -29.54
C LEU A 47 32.33 -6.83 -29.97
N ASN A 48 33.16 -6.37 -29.02
CA ASN A 48 34.45 -5.78 -29.31
C ASN A 48 35.51 -6.86 -29.60
N ASN A 49 36.15 -6.78 -30.76
CA ASN A 49 37.23 -7.68 -31.15
C ASN A 49 38.62 -7.18 -30.72
N HIS A 50 38.75 -5.94 -30.26
CA HIS A 50 40.03 -5.36 -29.86
C HIS A 50 40.42 -5.80 -28.45
N LEU A 51 41.64 -6.33 -28.32
CA LEU A 51 42.20 -6.79 -27.06
C LEU A 51 43.20 -5.78 -26.52
N ASN A 52 43.00 -5.35 -25.27
CA ASN A 52 44.00 -4.61 -24.51
C ASN A 52 44.11 -5.18 -23.09
N ARG A 53 45.28 -5.70 -22.75
CA ARG A 53 45.60 -6.30 -21.43
C ARG A 53 46.49 -5.43 -20.56
N HIS A 54 46.87 -4.25 -21.04
CA HIS A 54 47.84 -3.38 -20.38
C HIS A 54 47.19 -2.29 -19.52
N ILE A 55 45.85 -2.15 -19.55
CA ILE A 55 45.10 -1.27 -18.66
C ILE A 55 44.96 -1.97 -17.31
N MET A 56 45.74 -1.53 -16.32
CA MET A 56 45.71 -2.07 -14.96
C MET A 56 45.06 -1.13 -13.95
N GLU A 57 45.07 0.18 -14.22
CA GLU A 57 44.50 1.21 -13.34
C GLU A 57 43.84 2.32 -14.17
N ALA A 58 42.77 2.90 -13.65
CA ALA A 58 42.05 4.00 -14.29
C ALA A 58 41.33 4.88 -13.27
N GLN A 59 42.10 5.56 -12.40
CA GLN A 59 41.58 6.39 -11.31
C GLN A 59 40.52 7.41 -11.75
N THR A 60 40.66 7.97 -12.95
CA THR A 60 39.69 8.92 -13.52
C THR A 60 38.33 8.28 -13.74
N ILE A 61 38.28 7.07 -14.30
CA ILE A 61 37.04 6.33 -14.53
C ILE A 61 36.42 5.90 -13.19
N GLU A 62 37.26 5.45 -12.26
CA GLU A 62 36.83 5.08 -10.91
C GLU A 62 36.15 6.23 -10.18
N THR A 63 36.73 7.43 -10.30
CA THR A 63 36.15 8.64 -9.73
C THR A 63 34.80 8.98 -10.37
N VAL A 64 34.70 8.88 -11.70
CA VAL A 64 33.46 9.16 -12.43
C VAL A 64 32.34 8.20 -12.07
N TRP A 65 32.58 6.88 -12.08
CA TRP A 65 31.55 5.90 -11.76
C TRP A 65 31.19 5.85 -10.27
N THR A 66 31.94 6.54 -9.40
CA THR A 66 31.63 6.63 -7.98
C THR A 66 30.75 7.85 -7.72
N ILE A 67 31.11 9.01 -8.29
CA ILE A 67 30.36 10.25 -8.12
C ILE A 67 29.00 10.18 -8.83
N LEU A 68 28.93 9.61 -10.04
CA LEU A 68 27.71 9.60 -10.84
C LEU A 68 26.56 8.83 -10.16
N PRO A 69 26.72 7.57 -9.70
CA PRO A 69 25.67 6.88 -8.95
C PRO A 69 25.31 7.56 -7.64
N ALA A 70 26.26 8.18 -6.94
CA ALA A 70 25.98 8.94 -5.73
C ALA A 70 25.02 10.11 -6.00
N MET A 71 25.23 10.84 -7.11
CA MET A 71 24.32 11.91 -7.54
C MET A 71 22.94 11.37 -7.95
N VAL A 72 22.88 10.23 -8.64
CA VAL A 72 21.62 9.58 -9.00
C VAL A 72 20.81 9.20 -7.75
N LEU A 73 21.46 8.61 -6.73
CA LEU A 73 20.82 8.28 -5.46
C LEU A 73 20.34 9.52 -4.71
N LEU A 74 21.09 10.62 -4.73
CA LEU A 74 20.67 11.88 -4.11
C LEU A 74 19.39 12.42 -4.76
N VAL A 75 19.29 12.37 -6.09
CA VAL A 75 18.08 12.81 -6.83
C VAL A 75 16.86 11.95 -6.48
N LEU A 76 17.03 10.65 -6.29
CA LEU A 76 15.95 9.74 -5.85
C LEU A 76 15.57 9.93 -4.38
N ALA A 77 16.55 10.20 -3.52
CA ALA A 77 16.33 10.30 -2.08
C ALA A 77 15.47 11.51 -1.68
N LEU A 78 15.64 12.66 -2.35
CA LEU A 78 14.91 13.89 -2.01
C LEU A 78 13.37 13.75 -2.11
N PRO A 79 12.79 13.31 -3.25
CA PRO A 79 11.34 13.09 -3.34
C PRO A 79 10.87 11.94 -2.43
N SER A 80 11.70 10.90 -2.24
CA SER A 80 11.39 9.79 -1.32
C SER A 80 11.19 10.27 0.12
N LEU A 81 12.14 11.04 0.64
CA LEU A 81 12.07 11.60 1.98
C LEU A 81 10.88 12.56 2.14
N ARG A 82 10.59 13.38 1.12
CA ARG A 82 9.42 14.25 1.14
C ARG A 82 8.12 13.46 1.31
N ILE A 83 7.96 12.35 0.57
CA ILE A 83 6.76 11.51 0.68
C ILE A 83 6.69 10.86 2.07
N LEU A 84 7.82 10.36 2.58
CA LEU A 84 7.90 9.76 3.92
C LEU A 84 7.33 10.70 5.00
N TYR A 85 7.72 11.97 5.00
CA TYR A 85 7.20 12.95 5.97
C TYR A 85 5.71 13.26 5.76
N ILE A 86 5.26 13.39 4.51
CA ILE A 86 3.83 13.62 4.21
C ILE A 86 2.97 12.44 4.69
N THR A 87 3.47 11.21 4.60
CA THR A 87 2.73 10.02 5.03
C THR A 87 2.68 9.83 6.55
N ASP A 88 3.66 10.36 7.28
CA ASP A 88 3.74 10.22 8.74
C ASP A 88 2.93 11.32 9.46
N GLU A 89 2.71 12.47 8.81
CA GLU A 89 1.91 13.56 9.35
C GLU A 89 0.42 13.20 9.39
N ILE A 90 -0.13 13.02 10.60
CA ILE A 90 -1.56 12.81 10.83
C ILE A 90 -2.17 14.10 11.37
N SER A 91 -2.74 14.91 10.49
CA SER A 91 -3.38 16.18 10.87
C SER A 91 -4.85 15.97 11.26
N GLN A 92 -5.16 16.13 12.55
CA GLN A 92 -6.54 16.27 13.08
C GLN A 92 -7.57 15.31 12.45
N PRO A 93 -7.53 14.00 12.76
CA PRO A 93 -8.45 13.05 12.16
C PRO A 93 -9.89 13.33 12.59
N SER A 94 -10.82 13.20 11.65
CA SER A 94 -12.26 13.36 11.87
C SER A 94 -12.93 12.08 12.39
N LEU A 95 -12.27 10.94 12.22
CA LEU A 95 -12.74 9.62 12.65
C LEU A 95 -11.55 8.76 13.06
N THR A 96 -11.66 8.08 14.19
CA THR A 96 -10.78 6.98 14.59
C THR A 96 -11.51 5.65 14.47
N VAL A 97 -10.91 4.70 13.75
CA VAL A 97 -11.38 3.32 13.67
C VAL A 97 -10.26 2.41 14.12
N LYS A 98 -10.56 1.46 15.00
CA LYS A 98 -9.61 0.43 15.39
C LYS A 98 -9.90 -0.84 14.60
N THR A 99 -8.85 -1.51 14.12
CA THR A 99 -8.92 -2.82 13.50
C THR A 99 -8.05 -3.79 14.26
N VAL A 100 -8.59 -4.99 14.49
CA VAL A 100 -7.91 -6.08 15.17
C VAL A 100 -7.85 -7.29 14.25
N GLY A 101 -6.64 -7.77 13.96
CA GLY A 101 -6.42 -9.00 13.21
C GLY A 101 -6.58 -10.24 14.09
N HIS A 102 -7.30 -11.24 13.56
CA HIS A 102 -7.52 -12.56 14.18
C HIS A 102 -7.29 -13.67 13.14
N GLN A 103 -7.09 -14.91 13.57
CA GLN A 103 -7.08 -16.10 12.75
C GLN A 103 -8.52 -16.57 12.47
N TRP A 104 -9.12 -16.35 11.29
CA TRP A 104 -8.63 -15.65 10.09
C TRP A 104 -9.71 -14.69 9.59
N TYR A 105 -9.80 -13.55 10.27
CA TYR A 105 -10.78 -12.49 9.99
C TYR A 105 -10.29 -11.17 10.60
N TRP A 106 -11.00 -10.08 10.30
CA TRP A 106 -10.73 -8.77 10.88
C TRP A 106 -11.91 -8.33 11.72
N SER A 107 -11.67 -7.75 12.89
CA SER A 107 -12.72 -7.01 13.62
C SER A 107 -12.44 -5.51 13.56
N TYR A 108 -13.51 -4.72 13.59
CA TYR A 108 -13.46 -3.26 13.50
C TYR A 108 -14.29 -2.63 14.62
N GLU A 109 -13.72 -1.61 15.25
CA GLU A 109 -14.31 -0.91 16.39
C GLU A 109 -14.40 0.59 16.07
N TYR A 110 -15.61 1.15 16.13
CA TYR A 110 -15.90 2.58 15.98
C TYR A 110 -16.28 3.16 17.35
N THR A 111 -15.27 3.50 18.15
CA THR A 111 -15.44 3.97 19.53
C THR A 111 -15.83 5.44 19.65
N ASP A 112 -15.58 6.25 18.61
CA ASP A 112 -15.86 7.70 18.63
C ASP A 112 -17.37 8.02 18.63
N PHE A 113 -18.22 7.03 18.31
CA PHE A 113 -19.68 7.18 18.26
C PHE A 113 -20.39 6.31 19.31
N MET A 114 -20.85 5.11 18.91
CA MET A 114 -21.75 4.25 19.69
C MET A 114 -21.07 2.95 20.16
N ASN A 115 -19.72 2.90 20.15
CA ASN A 115 -18.96 1.66 20.35
C ASN A 115 -19.47 0.53 19.43
N VAL A 116 -19.58 0.84 18.13
CA VAL A 116 -19.96 -0.18 17.14
C VAL A 116 -18.78 -1.13 16.96
N GLU A 117 -19.03 -2.41 17.12
CA GLU A 117 -18.06 -3.49 16.88
C GLU A 117 -18.63 -4.43 15.83
N MET A 118 -17.80 -4.79 14.84
CA MET A 118 -18.20 -5.71 13.77
C MET A 118 -17.04 -6.59 13.35
N ASP A 119 -17.34 -7.86 13.12
CA ASP A 119 -16.42 -8.81 12.51
C ASP A 119 -16.62 -8.84 10.99
N SER A 120 -15.53 -9.04 10.26
CA SER A 120 -15.47 -9.06 8.80
C SER A 120 -14.80 -10.36 8.35
N TYR A 121 -15.63 -11.29 7.89
CA TYR A 121 -15.23 -12.58 7.34
C TYR A 121 -15.33 -12.59 5.83
N MET A 122 -14.46 -13.35 5.18
CA MET A 122 -14.57 -13.61 3.74
C MET A 122 -15.86 -14.34 3.41
N LEU A 123 -16.61 -13.87 2.40
CA LEU A 123 -17.76 -14.62 1.90
C LEU A 123 -17.30 -15.93 1.24
N PRO A 124 -17.88 -17.09 1.62
CA PRO A 124 -17.63 -18.35 0.93
C PRO A 124 -18.00 -18.25 -0.55
N THR A 125 -17.25 -18.95 -1.42
CA THR A 125 -17.50 -18.90 -2.88
C THR A 125 -18.91 -19.37 -3.27
N SER A 126 -19.55 -20.22 -2.46
CA SER A 126 -20.94 -20.66 -2.65
C SER A 126 -22.00 -19.60 -2.37
N GLU A 127 -21.65 -18.53 -1.64
CA GLU A 127 -22.57 -17.46 -1.22
C GLU A 127 -22.42 -16.20 -2.09
N LEU A 128 -21.45 -16.19 -3.01
CA LEU A 128 -21.20 -15.06 -3.91
C LEU A 128 -22.37 -14.89 -4.90
N THR A 129 -22.75 -13.65 -5.10
CA THR A 129 -23.73 -13.26 -6.12
C THR A 129 -23.05 -12.93 -7.46
N PRO A 130 -23.76 -13.01 -8.60
CA PRO A 130 -23.18 -12.64 -9.89
C PRO A 130 -22.66 -11.19 -9.89
N GLY A 131 -21.35 -11.03 -10.03
CA GLY A 131 -20.66 -9.73 -9.97
C GLY A 131 -19.69 -9.60 -8.81
N ASP A 132 -19.81 -10.45 -7.79
CA ASP A 132 -18.93 -10.45 -6.62
C ASP A 132 -17.53 -11.01 -6.92
N TYR A 133 -16.55 -10.51 -6.18
CA TYR A 133 -15.16 -10.93 -6.33
C TYR A 133 -14.80 -12.09 -5.41
N ARG A 134 -14.44 -13.22 -6.03
CA ARG A 134 -13.93 -14.40 -5.31
C ARG A 134 -12.70 -14.04 -4.47
N LEU A 135 -12.74 -14.43 -3.20
CA LEU A 135 -11.69 -14.21 -2.17
C LEU A 135 -11.50 -12.75 -1.70
N LEU A 136 -12.30 -11.80 -2.20
CA LEU A 136 -12.18 -10.39 -1.82
C LEU A 136 -13.42 -9.86 -1.12
N GLU A 137 -14.60 -10.39 -1.42
CA GLU A 137 -15.81 -10.00 -0.71
C GLU A 137 -15.81 -10.46 0.74
N VAL A 138 -16.41 -9.61 1.57
CA VAL A 138 -16.62 -9.82 3.01
C VAL A 138 -18.09 -9.63 3.34
N ASP A 139 -18.52 -10.23 4.44
CA ASP A 139 -19.87 -10.05 4.98
C ASP A 139 -20.13 -8.61 5.46
N ASN A 140 -19.17 -8.01 6.19
CA ASN A 140 -19.23 -6.66 6.71
C ASN A 140 -18.04 -5.85 6.21
N ARG A 141 -18.31 -4.81 5.41
CA ARG A 141 -17.29 -3.87 4.93
C ARG A 141 -17.02 -2.79 5.96
N VAL A 142 -15.80 -2.28 5.97
CA VAL A 142 -15.42 -1.10 6.77
C VAL A 142 -15.93 0.14 6.07
N VAL A 143 -16.97 0.77 6.62
CA VAL A 143 -17.52 1.99 6.04
C VAL A 143 -16.78 3.21 6.59
N VAL A 144 -16.37 4.11 5.70
CA VAL A 144 -15.68 5.37 6.06
C VAL A 144 -16.23 6.55 5.26
N PRO A 145 -16.21 7.77 5.82
CA PRO A 145 -16.62 8.97 5.08
C PRO A 145 -15.51 9.43 4.12
N MET A 146 -15.88 9.70 2.87
CA MET A 146 -14.96 10.23 1.87
C MET A 146 -14.49 11.65 2.20
N GLN A 147 -13.29 12.01 1.71
CA GLN A 147 -12.69 13.35 1.82
C GLN A 147 -12.43 13.84 3.25
N LEU A 148 -12.47 12.94 4.25
CA LEU A 148 -12.10 13.22 5.63
C LEU A 148 -10.88 12.40 6.04
N GLU A 149 -10.05 12.97 6.91
CA GLU A 149 -8.89 12.29 7.46
C GLU A 149 -9.35 11.22 8.47
N ILE A 150 -9.02 9.97 8.21
CA ILE A 150 -9.36 8.81 9.04
C ILE A 150 -8.08 8.32 9.70
N ARG A 151 -8.11 8.16 11.02
CA ARG A 151 -7.07 7.48 11.78
C ARG A 151 -7.44 6.01 11.94
N MET A 152 -6.63 5.12 11.40
CA MET A 152 -6.70 3.70 11.72
C MET A 152 -5.74 3.35 12.85
N LEU A 153 -6.24 2.64 13.85
CA LEU A 153 -5.45 1.99 14.88
C LEU A 153 -5.41 0.49 14.59
N ILE A 154 -4.24 -0.09 14.41
CA ILE A 154 -4.05 -1.43 13.87
C ILE A 154 -3.29 -2.27 14.91
N THR A 155 -3.88 -3.38 15.33
CA THR A 155 -3.30 -4.35 16.28
C THR A 155 -3.76 -5.76 15.93
N ALA A 156 -3.21 -6.79 16.58
CA ALA A 156 -3.71 -8.16 16.48
C ALA A 156 -4.03 -8.74 17.86
N ALA A 157 -4.89 -9.76 17.89
CA ALA A 157 -5.24 -10.50 19.11
C ALA A 157 -4.47 -11.81 19.28
N ASP A 158 -3.88 -12.35 18.20
CA ASP A 158 -3.21 -13.66 18.20
C ASP A 158 -1.78 -13.63 17.63
N VAL A 159 -1.61 -13.72 16.30
CA VAL A 159 -0.34 -13.70 15.57
C VAL A 159 -0.19 -12.37 14.84
N ILE A 160 0.92 -12.18 14.13
CA ILE A 160 1.11 -10.98 13.31
C ILE A 160 0.26 -11.12 12.05
N HIS A 161 -0.44 -10.02 11.71
CA HIS A 161 -1.13 -9.83 10.44
C HIS A 161 -0.67 -8.52 9.80
N SER A 162 -1.17 -8.16 8.62
CA SER A 162 -0.88 -6.85 8.04
C SER A 162 -2.07 -6.30 7.29
N TRP A 163 -2.59 -5.16 7.76
CA TRP A 163 -3.76 -4.50 7.21
C TRP A 163 -3.34 -3.66 6.01
N THR A 164 -3.76 -4.07 4.81
CA THR A 164 -3.23 -3.53 3.54
C THR A 164 -4.35 -3.23 2.58
N ILE A 165 -4.37 -2.00 2.04
CA ILE A 165 -5.27 -1.56 0.97
C ILE A 165 -4.43 -0.84 -0.10
N PRO A 166 -4.04 -1.54 -1.19
CA PRO A 166 -3.11 -1.00 -2.18
C PRO A 166 -3.58 0.29 -2.85
N ALA A 167 -4.88 0.40 -3.18
CA ALA A 167 -5.43 1.60 -3.83
C ALA A 167 -5.33 2.86 -2.94
N LEU A 168 -5.24 2.70 -1.61
CA LEU A 168 -5.06 3.80 -0.67
C LEU A 168 -3.59 4.03 -0.31
N GLY A 169 -2.68 3.18 -0.77
CA GLY A 169 -1.27 3.25 -0.41
C GLY A 169 -1.00 2.91 1.06
N VAL A 170 -1.89 2.13 1.69
CA VAL A 170 -1.80 1.78 3.12
C VAL A 170 -1.37 0.33 3.26
N LYS A 171 -0.32 0.10 4.06
CA LYS A 171 0.10 -1.21 4.56
C LYS A 171 0.73 -1.02 5.93
N VAL A 172 0.15 -1.63 6.96
CA VAL A 172 0.68 -1.57 8.33
C VAL A 172 0.46 -2.90 9.03
N ASP A 173 1.50 -3.38 9.70
CA ASP A 173 1.44 -4.64 10.43
C ASP A 173 0.59 -4.51 11.70
N ALA A 174 -0.26 -5.50 11.91
CA ALA A 174 -1.03 -5.72 13.11
C ALA A 174 -0.23 -6.66 14.02
N ILE A 175 0.32 -6.12 15.11
CA ILE A 175 1.25 -6.84 15.99
C ILE A 175 0.59 -7.02 17.36
N PRO A 176 0.51 -8.24 17.93
CA PRO A 176 -0.02 -8.45 19.27
C PRO A 176 0.74 -7.62 20.31
N GLY A 177 0.01 -6.89 21.15
CA GLY A 177 0.59 -6.04 22.18
C GLY A 177 1.16 -4.69 21.69
N ARG A 178 0.99 -4.34 20.42
CA ARG A 178 1.38 -3.03 19.86
C ARG A 178 0.24 -2.42 19.04
N LEU A 179 -0.10 -1.18 19.38
CA LEU A 179 -1.09 -0.40 18.63
C LEU A 179 -0.38 0.50 17.62
N ASN A 180 -0.36 0.09 16.35
CA ASN A 180 0.13 0.93 15.26
C ASN A 180 -0.94 1.92 14.82
N GLN A 181 -0.51 3.05 14.26
CA GLN A 181 -1.41 4.10 13.77
C GLN A 181 -1.04 4.47 12.34
N ILE A 182 -2.05 4.71 11.50
CA ILE A 182 -1.87 5.35 10.20
C ILE A 182 -3.05 6.28 9.89
N GLY A 183 -2.77 7.42 9.27
CA GLY A 183 -3.78 8.33 8.70
C GLY A 183 -3.99 8.03 7.24
N PHE A 184 -5.24 8.08 6.76
CA PHE A 184 -5.51 8.07 5.34
C PHE A 184 -6.79 8.86 5.00
N THR A 185 -6.88 9.28 3.74
CA THR A 185 -8.07 9.89 3.14
C THR A 185 -8.48 9.11 1.89
N THR A 186 -9.78 9.08 1.61
CA THR A 186 -10.31 8.58 0.34
C THR A 186 -10.78 9.77 -0.51
N SER A 187 -10.23 9.89 -1.72
CA SER A 187 -10.55 11.01 -2.63
C SER A 187 -11.92 10.86 -3.31
N GLN A 188 -12.45 9.63 -3.37
CA GLN A 188 -13.67 9.29 -4.07
C GLN A 188 -14.50 8.24 -3.32
N ALA A 189 -15.78 8.16 -3.67
CA ALA A 189 -16.66 7.09 -3.21
C ALA A 189 -16.37 5.78 -3.95
N GLY A 190 -16.62 4.65 -3.29
CA GLY A 190 -16.42 3.32 -3.86
C GLY A 190 -15.92 2.30 -2.84
N VAL A 191 -15.69 1.07 -3.31
CA VAL A 191 -15.15 -0.02 -2.48
C VAL A 191 -13.71 -0.30 -2.87
N PHE A 192 -12.82 -0.28 -1.88
CA PHE A 192 -11.40 -0.52 -2.03
C PHE A 192 -11.03 -1.82 -1.33
N TYR A 193 -10.51 -2.77 -2.09
CA TYR A 193 -10.16 -4.10 -1.61
C TYR A 193 -8.69 -4.20 -1.24
N GLY A 194 -8.43 -5.07 -0.28
CA GLY A 194 -7.14 -5.39 0.29
C GLY A 194 -7.09 -6.84 0.76
N GLN A 195 -5.91 -7.30 1.16
CA GLN A 195 -5.70 -8.63 1.74
C GLN A 195 -4.65 -8.56 2.84
N CYS A 196 -4.69 -9.53 3.76
CA CYS A 196 -3.61 -9.69 4.73
C CYS A 196 -2.27 -9.88 4.01
N SER A 197 -1.28 -9.07 4.38
CA SER A 197 0.04 -9.04 3.73
C SER A 197 1.19 -9.50 4.63
N GLU A 198 0.87 -10.29 5.67
CA GLU A 198 1.82 -10.95 6.57
C GLU A 198 1.33 -12.37 6.90
N ILE A 199 2.24 -13.35 6.92
CA ILE A 199 1.87 -14.76 7.04
C ILE A 199 1.26 -15.08 8.41
N CYS A 200 0.00 -15.52 8.43
CA CYS A 200 -0.77 -15.71 9.68
C CYS A 200 -1.40 -17.11 9.86
N GLY A 201 -0.98 -18.10 9.07
CA GLY A 201 -1.39 -19.50 9.20
C GLY A 201 -2.21 -20.04 8.03
N ALA A 202 -3.02 -21.07 8.29
CA ALA A 202 -3.66 -21.89 7.25
C ALA A 202 -4.55 -21.09 6.28
N ASN A 203 -5.33 -20.13 6.78
CA ASN A 203 -6.24 -19.33 5.96
C ASN A 203 -5.71 -17.92 5.69
N HIS A 204 -4.39 -17.73 5.66
CA HIS A 204 -3.76 -16.44 5.40
C HIS A 204 -4.29 -15.75 4.12
N SER A 205 -4.56 -16.52 3.06
CA SER A 205 -5.10 -15.99 1.80
C SER A 205 -6.61 -15.68 1.81
N PHE A 206 -7.31 -15.98 2.91
CA PHE A 206 -8.78 -15.97 3.00
C PHE A 206 -9.32 -14.99 4.06
N MET A 207 -8.56 -13.93 4.34
CA MET A 207 -8.98 -12.83 5.22
C MET A 207 -8.82 -11.47 4.53
N PRO A 208 -9.64 -11.19 3.50
CA PRO A 208 -9.58 -9.95 2.75
C PRO A 208 -10.07 -8.77 3.59
N ILE A 209 -9.82 -7.58 3.06
CA ILE A 209 -10.24 -6.31 3.63
C ILE A 209 -11.04 -5.59 2.55
N ALA A 210 -12.20 -5.06 2.90
CA ALA A 210 -12.99 -4.21 2.02
C ALA A 210 -13.38 -2.92 2.75
N VAL A 211 -12.87 -1.79 2.25
CA VAL A 211 -13.23 -0.45 2.73
C VAL A 211 -14.23 0.18 1.78
N GLU A 212 -15.38 0.56 2.28
CA GLU A 212 -16.41 1.29 1.55
C GLU A 212 -16.39 2.77 1.91
N SER A 213 -16.02 3.59 0.94
CA SER A 213 -15.97 5.05 1.04
C SER A 213 -17.27 5.64 0.53
N ILE A 214 -18.00 6.36 1.40
CA ILE A 214 -19.28 6.99 1.07
C ILE A 214 -19.32 8.45 1.52
N ASN A 215 -20.30 9.22 1.06
CA ASN A 215 -20.47 10.59 1.53
C ASN A 215 -20.80 10.64 3.04
N THR A 216 -20.46 11.74 3.69
CA THR A 216 -20.61 11.91 5.15
C THR A 216 -22.07 11.73 5.62
N LYS A 217 -23.07 12.17 4.85
CA LYS A 217 -24.48 12.02 5.23
C LYS A 217 -24.90 10.54 5.28
N SER A 218 -24.51 9.77 4.26
CA SER A 218 -24.75 8.33 4.22
C SER A 218 -24.00 7.61 5.33
N PHE A 219 -22.75 8.00 5.62
CA PHE A 219 -21.98 7.47 6.75
C PHE A 219 -22.68 7.70 8.09
N MET A 220 -23.17 8.92 8.34
CA MET A 220 -23.90 9.21 9.57
C MET A 220 -25.19 8.38 9.69
N ASN A 221 -25.93 8.21 8.59
CA ASN A 221 -27.11 7.35 8.59
C ASN A 221 -26.76 5.88 8.86
N TRP A 222 -25.67 5.39 8.28
CA TRP A 222 -25.17 4.04 8.51
C TRP A 222 -24.79 3.82 9.98
N ILE A 223 -23.99 4.72 10.57
CA ILE A 223 -23.65 4.67 12.00
C ILE A 223 -24.90 4.69 12.89
N LEU A 224 -25.88 5.52 12.57
CA LEU A 224 -27.12 5.62 13.34
C LEU A 224 -28.02 4.37 13.22
N SER A 225 -27.82 3.51 12.23
CA SER A 225 -28.57 2.25 12.11
C SER A 225 -28.15 1.16 13.11
N PHE A 226 -27.00 1.33 13.77
CA PHE A 226 -26.56 0.46 14.87
C PHE A 226 -27.17 0.84 16.23
N LYS A 227 -28.03 1.86 16.26
CA LYS A 227 -28.82 2.25 17.44
C LYS A 227 -30.06 1.36 17.58
#